data_AF-A0A7S1RTZ8-F1
#
_entry.id   AF-A0A7S1RTZ8-F1
#
_cell.length_a   1.000
_cell.length_b   1.000
_cell.length_c   1.000
_cell.angle_alpha   90.00
_cell.angle_beta   90.00
_cell.angle_gamma   90.00
#
_symmetry.space_group_name_H-M   'P 1'
#
loop_
_entity.id
_entity.type
_entity.pdbx_description
1 polymer ?
#
loop_
_entity_poly.entity_id
_entity_poly.type
_entity_poly.pdbx_seq_one_letter_code
_entity_poly.pdbx_strand_id
1 'polypeptide(L)'
;ADDAAVMAERARSYFKLVHDSWGDARALLVQAQASYHLGGGSTRAANLATEAFEIFADLGDAEGAGVVRDFLRVLGADPRPADLAALPSGPAALPQVYAQAQSRPNVKERPKGLDTADVLKTVREMAKVVIGADGSTGLDMPLMDMGMDSLTV
;
A
#
# COMPACT_ATOMS: atom_id res chain seq x y z
N ALA A 1 3.59 4.28 18.94
CA ALA A 1 3.37 5.09 17.72
C ALA A 1 4.69 5.46 17.04
N ASP A 2 5.78 5.70 17.79
CA ASP A 2 7.12 5.90 17.21
C ASP A 2 7.57 4.70 16.36
N ASP A 3 7.34 3.47 16.83
CA ASP A 3 7.65 2.27 16.05
C ASP A 3 6.92 2.23 14.71
N ALA A 4 5.69 2.76 14.64
CA ALA A 4 4.91 2.77 13.41
C ALA A 4 5.52 3.69 12.34
N ALA A 5 6.05 4.85 12.75
CA ALA A 5 6.71 5.78 11.83
C ALA A 5 8.03 5.19 11.29
N VAL A 6 8.82 4.55 12.15
CA VAL A 6 10.09 3.90 11.76
C VAL A 6 9.83 2.70 10.84
N MET A 7 8.81 1.89 11.15
CA MET A 7 8.47 0.74 10.31
C MET A 7 7.87 1.18 8.96
N ALA A 8 7.06 2.25 8.93
CA ALA A 8 6.55 2.81 7.68
C ALA A 8 7.67 3.33 6.78
N GLU A 9 8.69 4.00 7.35
CA GLU A 9 9.86 4.47 6.60
C GLU A 9 10.69 3.31 6.03
N ARG A 10 10.87 2.23 6.81
CA ARG A 10 11.53 1.01 6.31
C ARG A 10 10.70 0.31 5.24
N ALA A 11 9.40 0.18 5.41
CA ALA A 11 8.51 -0.38 4.39
C ALA A 11 8.62 0.42 3.08
N ARG A 12 8.67 1.75 3.18
CA ARG A 12 8.86 2.66 2.06
C ARG A 12 10.13 2.36 1.26
N SER A 13 11.26 2.14 1.93
CA SER A 13 12.52 1.84 1.24
C SER A 13 12.45 0.51 0.47
N TYR A 14 11.75 -0.49 1.03
CA TYR A 14 11.49 -1.75 0.32
C TYR A 14 10.55 -1.56 -0.88
N PHE A 15 9.45 -0.82 -0.74
CA PHE A 15 8.53 -0.58 -1.85
C PHE A 15 9.20 0.18 -3.01
N LYS A 16 10.05 1.15 -2.69
CA LYS A 16 10.86 1.85 -3.71
C LYS A 16 11.84 0.93 -4.42
N LEU A 17 12.44 -0.02 -3.71
CA LEU A 17 13.36 -1.01 -4.30
C LEU A 17 12.65 -1.92 -5.31
N VAL A 18 11.38 -2.27 -5.04
CA VAL A 18 10.56 -3.14 -5.89
C VAL A 18 9.73 -2.34 -6.91
N HIS A 19 9.84 -1.00 -6.90
CA HIS A 19 9.02 -0.08 -7.71
C HIS A 19 7.50 -0.25 -7.51
N ASP A 20 7.09 -0.59 -6.29
CA ASP A 20 5.69 -0.66 -5.90
C ASP A 20 5.17 0.70 -5.42
N SER A 21 4.64 1.49 -6.35
CA SER A 21 4.05 2.80 -6.06
C SER A 21 2.82 2.71 -5.16
N TRP A 22 2.06 1.61 -5.22
CA TRP A 22 0.89 1.39 -4.36
C TRP A 22 1.31 1.21 -2.90
N GLY A 23 2.33 0.39 -2.68
CA GLY A 23 2.96 0.19 -1.37
C GLY A 23 3.57 1.48 -0.81
N ASP A 24 4.27 2.25 -1.64
CA ASP A 24 4.88 3.55 -1.25
C ASP A 24 3.80 4.54 -0.76
N ALA A 25 2.70 4.69 -1.52
CA ALA A 25 1.59 5.57 -1.14
C ALA A 25 0.91 5.17 0.19
N ARG A 26 0.69 3.86 0.39
CA ARG A 26 0.12 3.35 1.66
C ARG A 26 1.06 3.55 2.84
N ALA A 27 2.36 3.32 2.66
CA ALA A 27 3.36 3.55 3.70
C ALA A 27 3.41 5.03 4.09
N LEU A 28 3.33 5.95 3.12
CA LEU A 28 3.24 7.40 3.35
C LEU A 28 2.01 7.78 4.16
N LEU A 29 0.83 7.23 3.85
CA LEU A 29 -0.38 7.47 4.63
C LEU A 29 -0.23 7.01 6.09
N VAL A 30 0.33 5.83 6.33
CA VAL A 30 0.58 5.32 7.69
C VAL A 30 1.58 6.22 8.43
N GLN A 31 2.62 6.69 7.75
CA GLN A 31 3.59 7.62 8.32
C GLN A 31 2.95 8.96 8.67
N ALA A 32 2.07 9.48 7.81
CA ALA A 32 1.31 10.69 8.05
C ALA A 32 0.43 10.57 9.31
N GLN A 33 -0.34 9.48 9.42
CA GLN A 33 -1.16 9.18 10.59
C GLN A 33 -0.32 9.05 11.87
N ALA A 34 0.78 8.31 11.82
CA ALA A 34 1.68 8.16 12.96
C ALA A 34 2.25 9.51 13.41
N SER A 35 2.68 10.36 12.48
CA SER A 35 3.22 11.68 12.78
C SER A 35 2.20 12.63 13.40
N TYR A 36 0.93 12.53 13.00
CA TYR A 36 -0.17 13.29 13.58
C TYR A 36 -0.43 12.88 15.04
N HIS A 37 -0.49 11.57 15.31
CA HIS A 37 -0.75 11.05 16.66
C HIS A 37 0.42 11.25 17.63
N LEU A 38 1.66 11.34 17.14
CA LEU A 38 2.85 11.59 17.95
C LEU A 38 3.04 13.06 18.34
N GLY A 39 2.14 13.96 17.91
CA GLY A 39 2.29 15.39 18.15
C GLY A 39 3.37 16.05 17.28
N GLY A 40 3.84 15.37 16.23
CA GLY A 40 4.92 15.80 15.33
C GLY A 40 4.58 16.96 14.40
N GLY A 41 3.45 17.65 14.64
CA GLY A 41 2.99 18.81 13.90
C GLY A 41 2.11 18.45 12.70
N SER A 42 0.93 19.08 12.65
CA SER A 42 -0.05 18.91 11.56
C SER A 42 0.58 19.12 10.18
N THR A 43 1.58 20.01 10.07
CA THR A 43 2.29 20.31 8.82
C THR A 43 3.04 19.11 8.25
N ARG A 44 3.74 18.32 9.07
CA ARG A 44 4.48 17.15 8.58
C ARG A 44 3.52 16.07 8.10
N ALA A 45 2.45 15.84 8.87
CA ALA A 45 1.40 14.90 8.49
C ALA A 45 0.71 15.32 7.19
N ALA A 46 0.43 16.62 7.02
CA ALA A 46 -0.17 17.17 5.80
C ALA A 46 0.72 16.95 4.58
N ASN A 47 2.02 17.25 4.67
CA ASN A 47 2.95 17.05 3.55
C ASN A 47 3.03 15.58 3.12
N LEU A 48 3.14 14.66 4.08
CA LEU A 48 3.19 13.22 3.80
C LEU A 48 1.87 12.71 3.19
N ALA A 49 0.74 13.22 3.66
CA ALA A 49 -0.57 12.89 3.12
C ALA A 49 -0.77 13.47 1.71
N THR A 50 -0.30 14.68 1.42
CA THR A 50 -0.34 15.25 0.07
C THR A 50 0.49 14.43 -0.91
N GLU A 51 1.71 14.01 -0.52
CA GLU A 51 2.55 13.13 -1.35
C GLU A 51 1.84 11.78 -1.63
N ALA A 52 1.21 11.18 -0.61
CA ALA A 52 0.42 9.96 -0.80
C ALA A 52 -0.76 10.18 -1.76
N PHE A 53 -1.44 11.32 -1.66
CA PHE A 53 -2.58 11.67 -2.51
C PHE A 53 -2.19 11.77 -3.98
N GLU A 54 -1.07 12.45 -4.28
CA GLU A 54 -0.55 12.57 -5.64
C GLU A 54 -0.26 11.18 -6.25
N ILE A 55 0.38 10.29 -5.48
CA ILE A 55 0.69 8.95 -5.96
C ILE A 55 -0.60 8.15 -6.20
N PHE A 56 -1.60 8.19 -5.30
CA PHE A 56 -2.89 7.51 -5.54
C PHE A 56 -3.63 8.09 -6.76
N ALA A 57 -3.57 9.41 -6.96
CA ALA A 57 -4.16 10.06 -8.12
C ALA A 57 -3.49 9.62 -9.43
N ASP A 58 -2.16 9.56 -9.47
CA ASP A 58 -1.39 9.08 -10.62
C ASP A 58 -1.65 7.60 -10.93
N LEU A 59 -1.90 6.79 -9.90
CA LEU A 59 -2.26 5.38 -10.03
C LEU A 59 -3.73 5.16 -10.43
N GLY A 60 -4.57 6.19 -10.39
CA GLY A 60 -6.01 6.09 -10.64
C GLY A 60 -6.79 5.41 -9.50
N ASP A 61 -6.22 5.34 -8.30
CA ASP A 61 -6.87 4.75 -7.13
C ASP A 61 -7.79 5.78 -6.45
N ALA A 62 -9.05 5.77 -6.87
CA ALA A 62 -10.07 6.66 -6.30
C ALA A 62 -10.37 6.36 -4.82
N GLU A 63 -10.21 5.10 -4.38
CA GLU A 63 -10.47 4.70 -3.00
C GLU A 63 -9.38 5.22 -2.08
N GLY A 64 -8.11 4.94 -2.41
CA GLY A 64 -6.95 5.45 -1.67
C GLY A 64 -6.92 6.98 -1.65
N ALA A 65 -7.15 7.63 -2.79
CA ALA A 65 -7.24 9.09 -2.87
C ALA A 65 -8.39 9.66 -2.02
N GLY A 66 -9.51 8.93 -1.89
CA GLY A 66 -10.62 9.28 -1.02
C GLY A 66 -10.22 9.26 0.46
N VAL A 67 -9.59 8.16 0.90
CA VAL A 67 -9.11 7.99 2.28
C VAL A 67 -8.12 9.09 2.66
N VAL A 68 -7.16 9.39 1.79
CA VAL A 68 -6.15 10.44 2.04
C VAL A 68 -6.79 11.82 2.11
N ARG A 69 -7.79 12.10 1.26
CA ARG A 69 -8.53 13.37 1.26
C ARG A 69 -9.30 13.57 2.55
N ASP A 70 -9.98 12.53 3.04
CA ASP A 70 -10.68 12.60 4.32
C ASP A 70 -9.70 12.82 5.48
N PHE A 71 -8.52 12.20 5.42
CA PHE A 71 -7.46 12.46 6.39
C PHE A 71 -6.95 13.91 6.33
N LEU A 72 -6.70 14.46 5.15
CA LEU A 72 -6.29 15.87 4.97
C LEU A 72 -7.34 16.87 5.49
N ARG A 73 -8.63 16.55 5.36
CA ARG A 73 -9.72 17.34 5.96
C ARG A 73 -9.65 17.35 7.49
N VAL A 74 -9.34 16.22 8.11
CA VAL A 74 -9.14 16.13 9.58
C VAL A 74 -7.96 16.99 10.02
N LEU A 75 -6.91 17.08 9.20
CA LEU A 75 -5.75 17.95 9.46
C LEU A 75 -6.04 19.45 9.25
N GLY A 76 -7.21 19.80 8.70
CA GLY A 76 -7.53 21.16 8.26
C GLY A 76 -6.72 21.62 7.03
N ALA A 77 -6.02 20.69 6.38
CA ALA A 77 -5.15 20.90 5.23
C ALA A 77 -5.83 20.37 3.96
N ASP A 78 -7.13 20.59 3.82
CA ASP A 78 -7.89 20.13 2.66
C ASP A 78 -7.23 20.72 1.40
N PRO A 79 -6.67 19.88 0.50
CA PRO A 79 -6.20 20.32 -0.79
C PRO A 79 -7.44 20.60 -1.61
N ARG A 80 -8.13 21.70 -1.30
CA ARG A 80 -9.10 22.23 -2.24
C ARG A 80 -8.32 22.40 -3.54
N PRO A 81 -8.91 22.05 -4.69
CA PRO A 81 -8.34 22.39 -5.99
C PRO A 81 -8.41 23.91 -6.15
N ALA A 82 -7.59 24.64 -5.39
CA ALA A 82 -7.49 26.09 -5.41
C ALA A 82 -6.64 26.56 -6.62
N ASP A 83 -5.87 25.66 -7.24
CA ASP A 83 -4.99 26.00 -8.37
C ASP A 83 -5.42 25.44 -9.74
N LEU A 84 -6.52 24.67 -9.82
CA LEU A 84 -7.13 24.34 -11.12
C LEU A 84 -8.11 25.42 -11.61
N ALA A 85 -8.36 26.46 -10.81
CA ALA A 85 -9.22 27.59 -11.15
C ALA A 85 -8.44 28.86 -11.56
N ALA A 86 -7.10 28.81 -11.64
CA ALA A 86 -6.27 29.88 -12.19
C ALA A 86 -6.03 29.74 -13.71
N LEU A 87 -6.93 29.05 -14.43
CA LEU A 87 -7.09 29.31 -15.86
C LEU A 87 -7.91 30.59 -16.00
N PRO A 88 -7.36 31.68 -16.58
CA PRO A 88 -8.12 32.89 -16.81
C PRO A 88 -9.29 32.58 -17.75
N SER A 89 -10.50 32.52 -17.21
CA SER A 89 -11.75 32.69 -17.94
C SER A 89 -11.81 34.13 -18.47
N GLY A 90 -11.06 34.39 -19.54
CA GLY A 90 -11.17 35.60 -20.34
C GLY A 90 -12.07 35.35 -21.56
N PRO A 91 -13.13 36.15 -21.77
CA PRO A 91 -13.93 36.09 -22.99
C PRO A 91 -13.33 37.04 -24.02
N ALA A 92 -12.62 36.54 -25.03
CA ALA A 92 -12.34 37.33 -26.23
C ALA A 92 -11.92 36.47 -27.43
N ALA A 93 -12.77 36.54 -28.46
CA ALA A 93 -12.46 36.48 -29.89
C ALA A 93 -11.85 35.19 -30.48
N LEU A 94 -12.68 34.56 -31.33
CA LEU A 94 -12.27 33.65 -32.41
C LEU A 94 -11.16 34.28 -33.28
N PRO A 95 -10.21 33.47 -33.75
CA PRO A 95 -10.19 33.18 -35.17
C PRO A 95 -10.02 31.69 -35.48
N GLN A 96 -10.82 31.28 -36.44
CA GLN A 96 -10.94 29.96 -37.06
C GLN A 96 -9.77 29.70 -38.00
N VAL A 97 -8.83 28.81 -37.63
CA VAL A 97 -7.71 28.42 -38.52
C VAL A 97 -7.23 26.97 -38.21
N TYR A 98 -7.38 26.07 -39.19
CA TYR A 98 -6.86 24.69 -39.41
C TYR A 98 -7.11 23.62 -38.33
N ALA A 99 -7.88 22.56 -38.59
CA ALA A 99 -7.66 21.43 -39.50
C ALA A 99 -6.45 20.55 -39.16
N GLN A 100 -6.78 19.27 -38.88
CA GLN A 100 -5.96 18.05 -38.91
C GLN A 100 -5.31 17.54 -37.61
N ALA A 101 -5.84 16.38 -37.22
CA ALA A 101 -5.10 15.16 -36.90
C ALA A 101 -4.17 15.20 -35.66
N GLN A 102 -4.50 14.37 -34.67
CA GLN A 102 -3.91 13.03 -34.57
C GLN A 102 -4.46 12.29 -33.34
N SER A 103 -5.04 11.13 -33.63
CA SER A 103 -4.78 9.87 -32.92
C SER A 103 -4.54 9.97 -31.42
N ARG A 104 -5.61 9.81 -30.62
CA ARG A 104 -5.44 9.34 -29.25
C ARG A 104 -4.76 7.95 -29.30
N PRO A 105 -3.61 7.74 -28.66
CA PRO A 105 -3.07 6.40 -28.51
C PRO A 105 -4.05 5.59 -27.66
N ASN A 106 -4.54 4.52 -28.27
CA ASN A 106 -5.22 3.42 -27.60
C ASN A 106 -4.28 2.94 -26.49
N VAL A 107 -4.61 3.26 -25.24
CA VAL A 107 -3.84 2.81 -24.06
C VAL A 107 -3.98 1.30 -24.05
N LYS A 108 -2.94 0.64 -24.55
CA LYS A 108 -2.72 -0.80 -24.47
C LYS A 108 -2.89 -1.18 -23.00
N GLU A 109 -3.98 -1.87 -22.68
CA GLU A 109 -4.19 -2.48 -21.38
C GLU A 109 -2.90 -3.21 -21.00
N ARG A 110 -2.21 -2.73 -19.97
CA ARG A 110 -1.07 -3.45 -19.40
C ARG A 110 -1.63 -4.81 -18.97
N PRO A 111 -0.96 -5.92 -19.26
CA PRO A 111 -1.47 -7.23 -18.90
C PRO A 111 -1.80 -7.23 -17.41
N LYS A 112 -3.07 -7.56 -17.13
CA LYS A 112 -3.61 -7.78 -15.79
C LYS A 112 -2.63 -8.65 -15.01
N GLY A 113 -2.49 -8.31 -13.73
CA GLY A 113 -1.49 -8.84 -12.81
C GLY A 113 -1.36 -10.36 -12.77
N LEU A 114 -0.39 -10.78 -11.96
CA LEU A 114 -0.01 -12.17 -11.75
C LEU A 114 -1.22 -13.11 -11.68
N ASP A 115 -1.26 -14.11 -12.56
CA ASP A 115 -2.37 -15.06 -12.64
C ASP A 115 -2.53 -15.77 -11.29
N THR A 116 -3.75 -15.74 -10.76
CA THR A 116 -4.13 -16.45 -9.54
C THR A 116 -3.77 -17.94 -9.58
N ALA A 117 -3.75 -18.56 -10.77
CA ALA A 117 -3.31 -19.94 -10.93
C ALA A 117 -1.81 -20.13 -10.62
N ASP A 118 -0.97 -19.17 -11.02
CA ASP A 118 0.48 -19.20 -10.76
C ASP A 118 0.79 -18.95 -9.27
N VAL A 119 0.04 -18.06 -8.63
CA VAL A 119 0.16 -17.81 -7.18
C VAL A 119 -0.19 -19.06 -6.38
N LEU A 120 -1.31 -19.73 -6.74
CA LEU A 120 -1.73 -20.96 -6.07
C LEU A 120 -0.72 -22.09 -6.21
N LYS A 121 -0.08 -22.22 -7.37
CA LYS A 121 0.99 -23.20 -7.59
C LYS A 121 2.18 -22.93 -6.68
N THR A 122 2.60 -21.67 -6.58
CA THR A 122 3.74 -21.24 -5.78
C THR A 122 3.48 -21.43 -4.28
N VAL A 123 2.29 -21.06 -3.78
CA VAL A 123 1.90 -21.28 -2.38
C VAL A 123 1.83 -22.77 -2.05
N ARG A 124 1.33 -23.61 -2.97
CA ARG A 124 1.29 -25.06 -2.79
C ARG A 124 2.68 -25.70 -2.71
N GLU A 125 3.62 -25.24 -3.54
CA GLU A 125 5.03 -25.68 -3.48
C GLU A 125 5.67 -25.29 -2.15
N MET A 126 5.50 -24.05 -1.71
CA MET A 126 6.00 -23.60 -0.41
C MET A 126 5.37 -24.38 0.76
N ALA A 127 4.06 -24.63 0.70
CA ALA A 127 3.37 -25.44 1.70
C ALA A 127 3.89 -26.88 1.75
N LYS A 128 4.23 -27.50 0.60
CA LYS A 128 4.83 -28.84 0.57
C LYS A 128 6.19 -28.91 1.25
N VAL A 129 7.00 -27.87 1.13
CA VAL A 129 8.31 -27.79 1.82
C VAL A 129 8.11 -27.66 3.33
N VAL A 130 7.12 -26.87 3.76
CA VAL A 130 6.84 -26.62 5.19
C VAL A 130 6.16 -27.81 5.88
N ILE A 131 5.30 -28.56 5.16
CA ILE A 131 4.55 -29.69 5.73
C ILE A 131 5.44 -30.93 5.94
N GLY A 132 6.70 -30.89 5.52
CA GLY A 132 7.64 -31.97 5.80
C GLY A 132 7.22 -33.24 5.06
N ALA A 133 7.64 -33.35 3.80
CA ALA A 133 7.67 -34.64 3.11
C ALA A 133 8.77 -35.53 3.71
N ASP A 134 8.60 -35.90 4.98
CA ASP A 134 9.24 -37.06 5.61
C ASP A 134 8.15 -37.81 6.37
N GLY A 135 7.51 -38.73 5.65
CA GLY A 135 6.56 -39.69 6.20
C GLY A 135 7.23 -40.64 7.18
N SER A 136 7.47 -40.17 8.41
CA SER A 136 7.67 -41.02 9.58
C SER A 136 6.58 -40.74 10.61
N THR A 137 5.32 -40.94 10.20
CA THR A 137 4.22 -41.14 11.13
C THR A 137 4.35 -42.54 11.74
N GLY A 138 5.35 -42.68 12.61
CA GLY A 138 5.64 -43.89 13.34
C GLY A 138 6.30 -43.47 14.64
N LEU A 139 5.47 -43.13 15.63
CA LEU A 139 5.68 -43.33 17.07
C LEU A 139 4.50 -42.70 17.81
N ASP A 140 3.35 -43.36 17.66
CA ASP A 140 2.34 -43.35 18.71
C ASP A 140 2.83 -44.30 19.80
N MET A 141 3.38 -43.76 20.88
CA MET A 141 3.33 -44.40 22.20
C MET A 141 3.35 -43.29 23.26
N PRO A 142 2.22 -43.00 23.92
CA PRO A 142 2.28 -42.34 25.21
C PRO A 142 3.00 -43.27 26.18
N LEU A 143 4.19 -42.87 26.64
CA LEU A 143 4.94 -43.55 27.68
C LEU A 143 4.19 -43.42 29.01
N MET A 144 3.17 -44.26 29.17
CA MET A 144 2.37 -44.50 30.37
C MET A 144 3.20 -45.23 31.46
N ASP A 145 4.39 -44.73 31.80
CA ASP A 145 5.26 -45.41 32.78
C ASP A 145 6.17 -44.48 33.60
N MET A 146 5.58 -43.47 34.24
CA MET A 146 6.18 -42.88 35.44
C MET A 146 5.16 -42.87 36.59
N GLY A 147 4.65 -44.06 36.87
CA GLY A 147 4.08 -44.39 38.17
C GLY A 147 5.06 -45.30 38.91
N MET A 148 6.13 -44.75 39.50
CA MET A 148 6.95 -45.39 40.54
C MET A 148 7.91 -44.36 41.15
N ASP A 149 7.43 -43.56 42.10
CA ASP A 149 8.31 -43.00 43.15
C ASP A 149 7.55 -42.84 44.47
N SER A 150 6.91 -43.94 44.89
CA SER A 150 6.32 -44.06 46.22
C SER A 150 6.93 -45.30 46.88
N LEU A 151 7.57 -45.09 48.03
CA LEU A 151 8.17 -46.06 48.95
C LEU A 151 9.68 -46.33 48.80
N THR A 152 10.49 -45.41 49.33
CA THR A 152 11.57 -45.81 50.25
C THR A 152 11.61 -44.89 51.46
N VAL A 153 11.76 -45.54 52.61
CA VAL A 153 11.70 -45.09 54.02
C VAL A 153 12.66 -43.95 54.36
#